data_AF-A0A661PZT7-F1
#
_entry.id   AF-A0A661PZT7-F1
#
_cell.length_a   1.000
_cell.length_b   1.000
_cell.length_c   1.000
_cell.angle_alpha   90.00
_cell.angle_beta   90.00
_cell.angle_gamma   90.00
#
_symmetry.space_group_name_H-M   'P 1'
#
loop_
_entity.id
_entity.type
_entity.pdbx_description
1 polymer ?
#
loop_
_entity_poly.entity_id
_entity_poly.type
_entity_poly.pdbx_seq_one_letter_code
_entity_poly.pdbx_strand_id
1 'polypeptide(L)' 'MSDNVLIPRLAIIGVGLIGGSLSLALKEAGAVGEVIGCGRGKPNLEKAIELGVIDSYR' A
#
# COMPACT_ATOMS: atom_id res chain seq x y z
N MET A 1 -16.10 4.65 -16.75
CA MET A 1 -15.96 5.01 -15.32
C MET A 1 -14.55 5.52 -15.14
N SER A 2 -14.36 6.83 -15.08
CA SER A 2 -13.09 7.41 -14.63
C SER A 2 -13.27 7.68 -13.14
N ASP A 3 -13.36 6.60 -12.34
CA ASP A 3 -13.37 6.71 -10.88
C ASP A 3 -11.96 7.11 -10.48
N ASN A 4 -11.70 8.42 -10.54
CA ASN A 4 -10.40 8.98 -10.25
C ASN A 4 -10.25 8.97 -8.73
N VAL A 5 -9.64 7.91 -8.21
CA VAL A 5 -9.21 7.81 -6.80
C VAL A 5 -8.38 9.05 -6.44
N LEU A 6 -8.51 9.53 -5.20
CA LEU A 6 -7.80 10.73 -4.73
C LEU A 6 -6.28 10.58 -4.86
N ILE A 7 -5.78 9.35 -4.64
CA ILE A 7 -4.36 9.00 -4.71
C ILE A 7 -4.20 7.86 -5.74
N PRO A 8 -3.91 8.17 -7.01
CA PRO A 8 -3.75 7.14 -8.04
C PRO A 8 -2.64 6.13 -7.73
N ARG A 9 -1.53 6.61 -7.14
CA ARG A 9 -0.40 5.78 -6.70
C ARG A 9 0.16 6.28 -5.38
N LEU A 10 0.34 5.38 -4.41
CA LEU A 10 0.91 5.66 -3.10
C LEU A 10 2.20 4.86 -2.92
N ALA A 11 3.29 5.54 -2.55
CA ALA A 11 4.52 4.88 -2.13
C ALA A 11 4.62 4.86 -0.59
N ILE A 12 4.91 3.71 -0.01
CA ILE A 12 5.12 3.55 1.44
C ILE A 12 6.57 3.16 1.69
N ILE A 13 7.35 4.12 2.19
CA ILE A 13 8.75 3.92 2.57
C ILE A 13 8.79 3.44 4.02
N GLY A 14 9.08 2.16 4.21
CA GLY A 14 8.98 1.49 5.51
C GLY A 14 7.56 0.95 5.76
N VAL A 15 7.28 -0.24 5.24
CA VAL A 15 6.00 -0.92 5.46
C VAL A 15 5.96 -1.51 6.88
N GLY A 16 5.51 -0.71 7.83
CA GLY A 16 5.27 -1.08 9.23
C GLY A 16 3.81 -0.85 9.65
N LEU A 17 3.55 -0.82 10.96
CA LEU A 17 2.18 -0.68 11.48
C LEU A 17 1.47 0.59 10.99
N ILE A 18 2.12 1.76 11.04
CA ILE A 18 1.48 3.02 10.67
C ILE A 18 1.21 3.11 9.17
N GLY A 19 2.26 2.91 8.36
CA GLY A 19 2.12 2.95 6.90
C GLY A 19 1.16 1.89 6.39
N GLY A 20 1.20 0.69 6.98
CA GLY A 20 0.32 -0.40 6.60
C GLY A 20 -1.15 -0.13 6.93
N SER A 21 -1.44 0.33 8.15
CA SER A 21 -2.81 0.68 8.55
C SER A 21 -3.38 1.83 7.71
N LEU A 22 -2.56 2.83 7.36
CA LEU A 22 -2.98 3.92 6.48
C LEU A 22 -3.34 3.41 5.08
N SER A 23 -2.53 2.51 4.52
CA SER A 23 -2.81 1.89 3.22
C SER A 23 -4.16 1.20 3.20
N LEU A 24 -4.40 0.35 4.21
CA LEU A 24 -5.65 -0.40 4.33
C LEU A 24 -6.86 0.52 4.46
N ALA A 25 -6.78 1.56 5.29
CA ALA A 25 -7.85 2.55 5.44
C ALA A 25 -8.13 3.31 4.13
N LEU A 26 -7.09 3.67 3.37
CA LEU A 26 -7.27 4.33 2.07
C LEU A 26 -7.88 3.39 1.01
N LYS A 27 -7.50 2.11 1.02
CA LYS A 27 -8.10 1.09 0.15
C LYS A 27 -9.57 0.87 0.50
N GLU A 28 -9.90 0.75 1.80
CA GLU A 28 -11.29 0.63 2.28
C GLU A 28 -12.14 1.85 1.91
N ALA A 29 -11.57 3.05 2.00
CA ALA A 29 -12.24 4.28 1.59
C ALA A 29 -12.38 4.46 0.07
N GLY A 30 -11.82 3.56 -0.75
CA GLY A 30 -11.77 3.72 -2.21
C GLY A 30 -10.98 4.95 -2.66
N ALA A 31 -10.05 5.44 -1.81
CA ALA A 31 -9.33 6.69 -2.01
C ALA A 31 -7.97 6.50 -2.70
N VAL A 32 -7.48 5.25 -2.80
CA VAL A 32 -6.18 4.92 -3.39
C VAL A 32 -6.31 3.87 -4.49
N GLY A 33 -5.49 4.01 -5.53
CA GLY A 33 -5.39 3.05 -6.64
C GLY A 33 -4.36 1.96 -6.34
N GLU A 34 -3.10 2.22 -6.69
CA GLU A 34 -1.98 1.29 -6.49
C GLU A 34 -1.10 1.72 -5.30
N VAL A 35 -0.69 0.76 -4.47
CA VAL A 35 0.21 0.97 -3.35
C VAL A 35 1.51 0.20 -3.54
N ILE A 36 2.64 0.91 -3.48
CA ILE A 36 3.99 0.36 -3.69
C ILE A 36 4.76 0.46 -2.37
N GLY A 37 5.16 -0.68 -1.82
CA GLY A 37 6.04 -0.74 -0.65
C GLY A 37 7.51 -0.56 -1.03
N CYS A 38 8.28 0.05 -0.15
CA CYS A 38 9.74 0.11 -0.25
C CYS A 38 10.34 -0.15 1.13
N GLY A 39 11.35 -1.01 1.19
CA GLY A 39 11.99 -1.37 2.45
C GLY A 39 13.11 -2.37 2.29
N ARG A 40 13.90 -2.55 3.36
CA ARG A 40 15.08 -3.43 3.35
C ARG A 40 14.74 -4.90 3.62
N GLY A 41 13.62 -5.17 4.29
CA GLY A 41 13.22 -6.51 4.70
C GLY A 41 12.29 -7.15 3.69
N LYS A 42 12.83 -7.94 2.76
CA LYS A 42 12.03 -8.69 1.78
C LYS A 42 10.91 -9.53 2.41
N PRO A 43 11.13 -10.29 3.52
CA PRO A 43 10.05 -11.05 4.16
C PRO A 43 8.90 -10.17 4.65
N ASN A 44 9.17 -8.96 5.13
CA ASN A 44 8.12 -8.04 5.58
C ASN A 44 7.32 -7.49 4.41
N LEU A 45 7.97 -7.24 3.27
CA LEU A 45 7.31 -6.76 2.05
C LEU A 45 6.44 -7.86 1.43
N GLU A 46 6.94 -9.10 1.38
CA GLU A 46 6.15 -10.26 0.96
C GLU A 46 4.94 -10.46 1.87
N LYS A 47 5.14 -10.36 3.19
CA LYS A 47 4.01 -10.42 4.13
C LYS A 47 3.01 -9.29 3.93
N ALA A 48 3.47 -8.09 3.59
CA ALA A 48 2.60 -6.96 3.30
C ALA A 48 1.76 -7.18 2.02
N ILE A 49 2.31 -7.85 0.99
CA ILE A 49 1.56 -8.29 -0.19
C ILE A 49 0.48 -9.30 0.22
N GLU A 50 0.86 -10.34 0.98
CA GLU A 50 -0.07 -11.39 1.44
C GLU A 50 -1.24 -10.82 2.25
N LEU A 51 -0.99 -9.78 3.03
CA LEU A 51 -2.00 -9.10 3.86
C LEU A 51 -2.81 -8.04 3.09
N GLY A 52 -2.53 -7.82 1.80
CA GLY A 52 -3.20 -6.80 0.99
C GLY A 52 -2.84 -5.35 1.35
N VAL A 53 -1.77 -5.16 2.12
CA VAL A 53 -1.30 -3.84 2.56
C VAL A 53 -0.66 -3.08 1.40
N ILE A 54 0.06 -3.77 0.52
CA ILE A 54 0.68 -3.20 -0.68
C ILE A 54 0.39 -4.10 -1.88
N ASP A 55 0.42 -3.54 -3.09
CA ASP A 55 0.17 -4.27 -4.34
C ASP A 55 1.47 -4.74 -5.00
N SER A 56 2.55 -3.98 -4.81
CA SER A 56 3.90 -4.35 -5.26
C SER A 56 4.97 -3.74 -4.35
N TYR A 57 6.23 -4.15 -4.52
CA TYR A 57 7.35 -3.50 -3.84
C TYR A 57 8.57 -3.30 -4.75
N ARG A 58 9.43 -2.36 -4.36
CA ARG A 58 10.70 -2.03 -5.00
C ARG A 58 11.82 -1.92 -3.97
#